data_AF-A0A383BHJ3-F1
#
_entry.id   AF-A0A383BHJ3-F1
#
_cell.length_a   1.000
_cell.length_b   1.000
_cell.length_c   1.000
_cell.angle_alpha   90.00
_cell.angle_beta   90.00
_cell.angle_gamma   90.00
#
_symmetry.space_group_name_H-M   'P 1'
#
loop_
_entity.id
_entity.type
_entity.pdbx_description
1 polymer ?
#
loop_
_entity_poly.entity_id
_entity_poly.type
_entity_poly.pdbx_seq_one_letter_code
_entity_poly.pdbx_strand_id
1 'polypeptide(L)'
;MSNSVKISLVVLLFVPGFALWGNGAEKEAKRQQAAVSAEAVARTRKTVKMLDDIYKTAVVLITTHYVKDENDLPAGTAAKALFAAIEKKGWHQVKLLDVSGEPYNDENVAKDAFDKNAVKEIKSGKTFVE
;
A
#
# COMPACT_ATOMS: atom_id res chain seq x y z
N MET A 1 -26.12 -9.68 24.57
CA MET A 1 -26.74 -8.54 23.87
C MET A 1 -26.83 -8.88 22.40
N SER A 2 -28.02 -8.67 21.83
CA SER A 2 -28.54 -9.26 20.60
C SER A 2 -27.78 -8.88 19.32
N ASN A 3 -27.44 -9.88 18.50
CA ASN A 3 -27.04 -9.71 17.10
C ASN A 3 -28.18 -9.06 16.32
N SER A 4 -27.91 -7.96 15.62
CA SER A 4 -28.84 -7.35 14.67
C SER A 4 -28.24 -7.36 13.28
N VAL A 5 -28.41 -8.48 12.57
CA VAL A 5 -28.27 -8.55 11.11
C VAL A 5 -29.48 -7.83 10.52
N LYS A 6 -29.28 -6.70 9.83
CA LYS A 6 -30.35 -5.95 9.17
C LYS A 6 -30.33 -6.22 7.66
N ILE A 7 -31.13 -7.22 7.28
CA ILE A 7 -32.09 -7.27 6.15
C ILE A 7 -31.64 -6.55 4.85
N SER A 8 -31.18 -7.33 3.87
CA SER A 8 -31.18 -6.93 2.45
C SER A 8 -32.61 -6.99 1.91
N LEU A 9 -33.11 -5.85 1.45
CA LEU A 9 -34.32 -5.74 0.66
C LEU A 9 -34.04 -6.33 -0.75
N VAL A 10 -34.50 -7.55 -1.01
CA VAL A 10 -34.54 -8.11 -2.37
C VAL A 10 -35.96 -7.90 -2.90
N VAL A 11 -36.12 -6.90 -3.79
CA VAL A 11 -37.33 -6.78 -4.60
C VAL A 11 -37.20 -7.77 -5.76
N LEU A 12 -37.84 -8.92 -5.62
CA LEU A 12 -38.00 -9.91 -6.69
C LEU A 12 -39.28 -9.58 -7.47
N LEU A 13 -39.15 -8.70 -8.48
CA LEU A 13 -40.15 -8.59 -9.53
C LEU A 13 -39.93 -9.73 -10.54
N PHE A 14 -40.71 -10.79 -10.40
CA PHE A 14 -40.76 -11.89 -11.36
C PHE A 14 -41.52 -11.43 -12.61
N VAL A 15 -40.79 -11.13 -13.70
CA VAL A 15 -41.39 -10.95 -15.04
C VAL A 15 -41.18 -12.25 -15.82
N PRO A 16 -42.22 -13.07 -16.07
CA PRO A 16 -42.08 -14.31 -16.81
C PRO A 16 -41.97 -13.99 -18.31
N GLY A 17 -40.75 -13.81 -18.81
CA GLY A 17 -40.54 -13.53 -20.23
C GLY A 17 -39.10 -13.35 -20.73
N PHE A 18 -38.06 -13.67 -19.95
CA PHE A 18 -36.66 -13.42 -20.32
C PHE A 18 -35.82 -14.69 -20.48
N ALA A 19 -36.21 -15.57 -21.41
CA ALA A 19 -35.43 -16.77 -21.73
C ALA A 19 -34.40 -16.59 -22.87
N LEU A 20 -34.07 -15.35 -23.27
CA LEU A 20 -33.06 -15.06 -24.32
C LEU A 20 -31.99 -14.00 -23.95
N TRP A 21 -31.87 -13.61 -22.66
CA TRP A 21 -30.91 -12.57 -22.20
C TRP A 21 -29.84 -13.04 -21.19
N GLY A 22 -29.52 -14.33 -21.16
CA GLY A 22 -28.63 -14.90 -20.13
C GLY A 22 -27.15 -14.48 -20.18
N ASN A 23 -26.66 -13.88 -21.28
CA ASN A 23 -25.22 -13.62 -21.46
C ASN A 23 -24.79 -12.14 -21.46
N GLY A 24 -25.74 -11.21 -21.62
CA GLY A 24 -25.44 -9.76 -21.71
C GLY A 24 -25.26 -9.13 -20.33
N ALA A 25 -26.26 -9.34 -19.46
CA ALA A 25 -26.28 -8.80 -18.10
C ALA A 25 -25.11 -9.33 -17.25
N GLU A 26 -24.74 -10.60 -17.39
CA GLU A 26 -23.61 -11.17 -16.66
C GLU A 26 -22.26 -10.59 -17.13
N LYS A 27 -22.09 -10.38 -18.44
CA LYS A 27 -20.88 -9.75 -19.00
C LYS A 27 -20.78 -8.28 -18.63
N GLU A 28 -21.90 -7.58 -18.49
CA GLU A 28 -21.93 -6.18 -18.07
C GLU A 28 -21.66 -6.04 -16.58
N ALA A 29 -22.25 -6.89 -15.74
CA ALA A 29 -21.95 -6.97 -14.31
C ALA A 29 -20.47 -7.29 -14.04
N LYS A 30 -19.88 -8.26 -14.76
CA LYS A 30 -18.45 -8.58 -14.67
C LYS A 30 -17.56 -7.41 -15.09
N ARG A 31 -17.95 -6.65 -16.12
CA ARG A 31 -17.20 -5.46 -16.56
C ARG A 31 -17.29 -4.32 -15.56
N GLN A 32 -18.47 -4.05 -15.02
CA GLN A 32 -18.65 -3.04 -13.97
C GLN A 32 -17.88 -3.43 -12.70
N GLN A 33 -17.89 -4.69 -12.31
CA GLN A 33 -17.12 -5.17 -11.16
C GLN A 33 -15.60 -5.06 -11.41
N ALA A 34 -15.13 -5.39 -12.62
CA ALA A 34 -13.74 -5.20 -13.01
C ALA A 34 -13.34 -3.72 -13.01
N ALA A 35 -14.19 -2.82 -13.52
CA ALA A 35 -13.96 -1.37 -13.44
C ALA A 35 -13.84 -0.92 -11.98
N VAL A 36 -14.85 -1.20 -11.14
CA VAL A 36 -14.85 -0.86 -9.70
C VAL A 36 -13.58 -1.37 -9.01
N SER A 37 -13.10 -2.56 -9.37
CA SER A 37 -11.85 -3.10 -8.86
C SER A 37 -10.62 -2.30 -9.32
N ALA A 38 -10.57 -1.89 -10.59
CA ALA A 38 -9.49 -1.07 -11.14
C ALA A 38 -9.45 0.31 -10.47
N GLU A 39 -10.60 0.96 -10.26
CA GLU A 39 -10.64 2.24 -9.54
C GLU A 39 -10.24 2.08 -8.07
N ALA A 40 -10.62 0.98 -7.42
CA ALA A 40 -10.19 0.69 -6.06
C ALA A 40 -8.67 0.54 -5.97
N VAL A 41 -8.05 -0.22 -6.89
CA VAL A 41 -6.59 -0.36 -6.93
C VAL A 41 -5.91 0.98 -7.24
N ALA A 42 -6.46 1.79 -8.16
CA ALA A 42 -5.92 3.12 -8.47
C ALA A 42 -5.92 4.04 -7.25
N ARG A 43 -6.99 4.02 -6.44
CA ARG A 43 -7.05 4.75 -5.17
C ARG A 43 -5.99 4.25 -4.19
N THR A 44 -5.86 2.94 -4.03
CA THR A 44 -4.84 2.34 -3.15
C THR A 44 -3.43 2.76 -3.56
N ARG A 45 -3.09 2.68 -4.85
CA ARG A 45 -1.79 3.13 -5.38
C ARG A 45 -1.53 4.60 -5.06
N LYS A 46 -2.53 5.46 -5.25
CA LYS A 46 -2.41 6.89 -4.93
C LYS A 46 -2.11 7.11 -3.45
N THR A 47 -2.81 6.40 -2.57
CA THR A 47 -2.60 6.50 -1.12
C THR A 47 -1.22 6.00 -0.72
N VAL A 48 -0.76 4.86 -1.26
CA VAL A 48 0.57 4.31 -0.96
C VAL A 48 1.67 5.27 -1.41
N LYS A 49 1.56 5.84 -2.62
CA LYS A 49 2.52 6.85 -3.11
C LYS A 49 2.56 8.10 -2.24
N MET A 50 1.41 8.60 -1.82
CA MET A 50 1.35 9.74 -0.91
C MET A 50 2.04 9.43 0.44
N LEU A 51 1.84 8.25 1.00
CA LEU A 51 2.49 7.83 2.24
C LEU A 51 4.01 7.70 2.04
N ASP A 52 4.45 7.09 0.95
CA ASP A 52 5.87 6.97 0.58
C ASP A 52 6.54 8.34 0.47
N ASP A 53 5.91 9.30 -0.21
CA ASP A 53 6.40 10.68 -0.31
C ASP A 53 6.49 11.37 1.06
N ILE A 54 5.48 11.19 1.93
CA ILE A 54 5.49 11.75 3.29
C ILE A 54 6.67 11.20 4.10
N TYR A 55 6.87 9.87 4.09
CA TYR A 55 7.95 9.26 4.86
C TYR A 55 9.33 9.65 4.33
N LYS A 56 9.54 9.58 3.01
CA LYS A 56 10.82 10.00 2.39
C LYS A 56 11.12 11.46 2.69
N THR A 57 10.13 12.34 2.55
CA THR A 57 10.28 13.77 2.82
C THR A 57 10.65 14.00 4.29
N ALA A 58 9.96 13.35 5.23
CA ALA A 58 10.27 13.49 6.65
C ALA A 58 11.69 13.03 6.98
N VAL A 59 12.13 11.88 6.45
CA VAL A 59 13.49 11.37 6.65
C VAL A 59 14.54 12.35 6.11
N VAL A 60 14.35 12.86 4.89
CA VAL A 60 15.27 13.83 4.27
C VAL A 60 15.31 15.14 5.07
N LEU A 61 14.17 15.65 5.53
CA LEU A 61 14.12 16.87 6.36
C LEU A 61 14.86 16.67 7.68
N ILE A 62 14.69 15.53 8.34
CA ILE A 62 15.41 15.21 9.58
C ILE A 62 16.91 15.19 9.33
N THR A 63 17.37 14.44 8.33
CA THR A 63 18.79 14.38 7.96
C THR A 63 19.35 15.76 7.64
N THR A 64 18.64 16.57 6.87
CA THR A 64 19.12 17.88 6.40
C THR A 64 19.26 18.89 7.55
N HIS A 65 18.27 18.93 8.43
CA HIS A 65 18.16 20.02 9.41
C HIS A 65 18.62 19.64 10.82
N TYR A 66 18.61 18.36 11.18
CA TYR A 66 18.79 17.91 12.57
C TYR A 66 19.90 16.88 12.77
N VAL A 67 20.49 16.33 11.71
CA VAL A 67 21.68 15.48 11.81
C VAL A 67 22.87 16.28 11.30
N LYS A 68 23.75 16.69 12.21
CA LYS A 68 24.92 17.55 11.92
C LYS A 68 26.23 16.78 12.06
N ASP A 69 26.30 15.89 13.04
CA ASP A 69 27.44 15.02 13.24
C ASP A 69 27.04 13.64 13.79
N GLU A 70 28.05 12.79 14.04
CA GLU A 70 27.86 11.40 14.46
C GLU A 70 27.25 11.22 15.85
N ASN A 71 27.20 12.29 16.66
CA ASN A 71 26.56 12.26 17.98
C ASN A 71 25.05 12.50 17.91
N ASP A 72 24.54 13.01 16.79
CA ASP A 72 23.11 13.21 16.58
C ASP A 72 22.39 11.89 16.26
N LEU A 73 21.11 11.80 16.62
CA LEU A 73 20.29 10.63 16.30
C LEU A 73 20.16 10.47 14.78
N PRO A 74 20.61 9.35 14.18
CA PRO A 74 20.48 9.15 12.74
C PRO A 74 19.01 9.15 12.30
N ALA A 75 18.71 9.81 11.19
CA ALA A 75 17.34 9.90 10.67
C ALA A 75 16.73 8.52 10.38
N GLY A 76 17.54 7.55 9.94
CA GLY A 76 17.11 6.17 9.75
C GLY A 76 16.64 5.50 11.06
N THR A 77 17.30 5.79 12.18
CA THR A 77 16.89 5.30 13.51
C THR A 77 15.56 5.92 13.93
N ALA A 78 15.41 7.24 13.76
CA ALA A 78 14.14 7.92 14.03
C ALA A 78 13.00 7.40 13.13
N ALA A 79 13.28 7.14 11.85
CA ALA A 79 12.33 6.58 10.90
C ALA A 79 11.82 5.19 11.32
N LYS A 80 12.74 4.31 11.74
CA LYS A 80 12.36 2.98 12.26
C LYS A 80 11.46 3.08 13.49
N ALA A 81 11.76 3.99 14.42
CA ALA A 81 10.91 4.23 15.59
C ALA A 81 9.51 4.74 15.18
N LEU A 82 9.44 5.64 14.20
CA LEU A 82 8.17 6.10 13.63
C LEU A 82 7.39 4.93 13.00
N PHE A 83 8.03 4.10 12.17
CA PHE A 83 7.37 2.98 11.50
C PHE A 83 6.80 1.99 12.51
N ALA A 84 7.57 1.63 13.55
CA ALA A 84 7.08 0.78 14.63
C ALA A 84 5.87 1.39 15.37
N ALA A 85 5.85 2.70 15.55
CA ALA A 85 4.71 3.39 16.16
C ALA A 85 3.46 3.40 15.26
N ILE A 86 3.65 3.54 13.94
CA ILE A 86 2.55 3.47 12.96
C ILE A 86 1.96 2.07 12.91
N GLU A 87 2.80 1.03 12.93
CA GLU A 87 2.38 -0.37 12.98
C GLU A 87 1.63 -0.69 14.29
N LYS A 88 2.17 -0.27 15.44
CA LYS A 88 1.52 -0.45 16.74
C LYS A 88 0.13 0.18 16.82
N LYS A 89 -0.11 1.25 16.06
CA LYS A 89 -1.42 1.92 15.96
C LYS A 89 -2.39 1.22 15.00
N GLY A 90 -1.97 0.15 14.33
CA GLY A 90 -2.81 -0.65 13.44
C GLY A 90 -3.02 -0.06 12.04
N TRP A 91 -2.16 0.86 11.59
CA TRP A 91 -2.32 1.51 10.29
C TRP A 91 -1.80 0.67 9.13
N HIS A 92 -0.50 0.67 8.91
CA HIS A 92 0.15 -0.09 7.85
C HIS A 92 1.61 -0.36 8.25
N GLN A 93 2.22 -1.32 7.59
CA GLN A 93 3.63 -1.65 7.79
C GLN A 93 4.49 -0.86 6.81
N VAL A 94 5.59 -0.32 7.31
CA VAL A 94 6.62 0.36 6.52
C VAL A 94 7.97 -0.19 6.95
N LYS A 95 8.86 -0.42 5.99
CA LYS A 95 10.23 -0.86 6.25
C LYS A 95 11.21 0.03 5.49
N LEU A 96 12.36 0.27 6.12
CA LEU A 96 13.50 0.90 5.47
C LEU A 96 14.33 -0.20 4.83
N LEU A 97 14.59 -0.12 3.53
CA LEU A 97 15.48 -1.04 2.82
C LEU A 97 16.76 -0.32 2.43
N ASP A 98 17.89 -0.98 2.65
CA ASP A 98 19.15 -0.53 2.06
C ASP A 98 19.18 -0.89 0.58
N VAL A 99 19.44 0.13 -0.24
CA VAL A 99 19.64 -0.01 -1.68
C VAL A 99 21.08 0.32 -2.09
N SER A 100 21.97 0.64 -1.14
CA SER A 100 23.37 0.94 -1.45
C SER A 100 24.18 -0.34 -1.70
N GLY A 101 23.85 -1.43 -0.99
CA GLY A 101 24.65 -2.66 -0.92
C GLY A 101 25.53 -2.75 0.33
N GLU A 102 25.56 -1.70 1.16
CA GLU A 102 26.33 -1.62 2.40
C GLU A 102 25.40 -1.27 3.57
N PRO A 103 24.52 -2.20 3.98
CA PRO A 103 23.53 -1.93 5.03
C PRO A 103 24.24 -1.68 6.37
N TYR A 104 23.92 -0.55 7.00
CA TYR A 104 24.33 -0.30 8.39
C TYR A 104 23.64 -1.25 9.39
N ASN A 105 22.48 -1.80 9.01
CA ASN A 105 21.72 -2.74 9.83
C ASN A 105 21.12 -3.84 8.95
N ASP A 106 21.37 -5.10 9.30
CA ASP A 106 20.88 -6.29 8.59
C ASP A 106 19.35 -6.38 8.49
N GLU A 107 18.62 -5.70 9.38
CA GLU A 107 17.16 -5.59 9.30
C GLU A 107 16.70 -4.83 8.05
N ASN A 108 17.54 -3.99 7.47
CA ASN A 108 17.23 -3.24 6.25
C ASN A 108 17.61 -4.02 4.98
N VAL A 109 18.12 -5.25 5.11
CA VAL A 109 18.44 -6.10 3.95
C VAL A 109 17.15 -6.66 3.35
N ALA A 110 17.07 -6.65 2.02
CA ALA A 110 15.97 -7.26 1.27
C ALA A 110 15.91 -8.78 1.50
N LYS A 111 14.81 -9.27 2.09
CA LYS A 111 14.65 -10.69 2.47
C LYS A 111 13.80 -11.45 1.48
N ASP A 112 12.60 -10.93 1.20
CA ASP A 112 11.61 -11.60 0.36
C ASP A 112 11.82 -11.30 -1.15
N ALA A 113 11.06 -11.99 -1.99
CA ALA A 113 11.17 -11.86 -3.44
C ALA A 113 10.77 -10.46 -3.94
N PHE A 114 9.79 -9.83 -3.30
CA PHE A 114 9.35 -8.49 -3.65
C PHE A 114 10.44 -7.48 -3.33
N ASP A 115 11.03 -7.52 -2.13
CA ASP A 115 12.11 -6.61 -1.72
C ASP A 115 13.32 -6.73 -2.63
N LYS A 116 13.73 -7.96 -2.96
CA LYS A 116 14.88 -8.19 -3.85
C LYS A 116 14.62 -7.62 -5.24
N ASN A 117 13.40 -7.79 -5.75
CA ASN A 117 13.01 -7.19 -7.01
C ASN A 117 12.95 -5.66 -6.91
N ALA A 118 12.40 -5.12 -5.83
CA ALA A 118 12.31 -3.69 -5.59
C ALA A 118 13.71 -3.05 -5.55
N VAL A 119 14.67 -3.61 -4.81
CA VAL A 119 16.05 -3.14 -4.79
C VAL A 119 16.65 -3.13 -6.20
N LYS A 120 16.46 -4.19 -6.99
CA LYS A 120 16.94 -4.27 -8.37
C LYS A 120 16.35 -3.17 -9.25
N GLU A 121 15.03 -3.00 -9.20
CA GLU A 121 14.27 -2.02 -9.99
C GLU A 121 14.65 -0.59 -9.61
N ILE A 122 14.75 -0.28 -8.32
CA ILE A 122 15.18 1.04 -7.83
C ILE A 122 16.62 1.33 -8.24
N LYS A 123 17.55 0.35 -8.12
CA LYS A 123 18.93 0.48 -8.62
C LYS A 123 18.99 0.73 -10.13
N SER A 124 17.99 0.28 -10.90
CA SER A 124 17.89 0.54 -12.34
C SER A 124 17.33 1.92 -12.69
N GLY A 125 17.02 2.75 -11.69
CA GLY A 125 16.53 4.12 -11.87
C GLY A 125 15.01 4.27 -11.77
N LYS A 126 14.25 3.21 -11.47
CA LYS A 126 12.84 3.36 -11.14
C LYS A 126 12.69 4.10 -9.81
N THR A 127 11.68 4.96 -9.71
CA THR A 127 11.36 5.70 -8.49
C THR A 127 10.30 5.03 -7.63
N PHE A 128 9.61 4.03 -8.19
CA PHE A 128 8.49 3.33 -7.56
C PHE A 128 8.34 1.90 -8.12
N VAL A 129 7.95 0.95 -7.26
CA VAL A 129 7.75 -0.47 -7.60
C VAL A 129 6.43 -0.95 -6.96
N GLU A 130 5.62 -1.68 -7.73
CA GLU A 130 4.36 -2.31 -7.31
C GLU A 130 4.23 -3.73 -7.88
#